data_AF-A0A1H1BD95-F1
#
_entry.id   AF-A0A1H1BD95-F1
#
_cell.length_a   1.000
_cell.length_b   1.000
_cell.length_c   1.000
_cell.angle_alpha   90.00
_cell.angle_beta   90.00
_cell.angle_gamma   90.00
#
_symmetry.space_group_name_H-M   'P 1'
#
loop_
_entity.id
_entity.type
_entity.pdbx_description
1 polymer ?
#
loop_
_entity_poly.entity_id
_entity_poly.type
_entity_poly.pdbx_seq_one_letter_code
_entity_poly.pdbx_strand_id
1 'polypeptide(L)'
;MSERAGVGLVVVSHSRALAQAAVDLARQVVPGDDVALAVAAGLDDGSLGTDALAVQRAVEEVDSPAGVLVLLDLGSAVLSAETALDLLADDVRERVRLSAGPLVEGLVAAAVTASTGAGLDRVAAEADAGLRPKQEHLAPSPPPPPRRDHAAPDRGDEEDAVTATLVVDLPHGLHARPAARLVAALAAHDADVRARASGSGPDAAWVPATSATALAGLALRRGEELQLRATGPGAQAAVRAGLELAARSFDEAPAEAAPGADGGVDAGADAGAGPVTGPALVWRAPQPPAPPAPGTPAQERARLDAAVAAATEDVDRWQRSAAERAQRVAGEVLQAHRALLADPALVGAAVAALARGGPAEEAWSAAVADAAARLAGLADPYLRARAADVRAVGELVRWRLAGRAPPAPALAPERTPRVLVAEDLSPEAVAALGSEGLLAVVLTGGDATSHAVQVLRASGVPVVAGAGADLLPLPDGAPVTVDAAAGTATAALPPRSGTDHRPPR
;
A
#
# COMPACT_ATOMS: atom_id res chain seq x y z
N MET A 1 -30.32 -29.52 5.92
CA MET A 1 -29.63 -28.22 5.80
C MET A 1 -29.12 -27.90 7.18
N SER A 2 -27.80 -27.81 7.38
CA SER A 2 -27.24 -27.39 8.67
C SER A 2 -27.77 -26.00 8.98
N GLU A 3 -28.40 -25.81 10.14
CA GLU A 3 -28.75 -24.48 10.64
C GLU A 3 -27.45 -23.67 10.75
N ARG A 4 -27.40 -22.52 10.09
CA ARG A 4 -26.29 -21.59 10.21
C ARG A 4 -26.33 -20.99 11.62
N ALA A 5 -25.22 -21.06 12.34
CA ALA A 5 -25.16 -20.68 13.76
C ALA A 5 -24.66 -19.24 14.02
N GLY A 6 -24.10 -18.56 13.01
CA GLY A 6 -23.48 -17.24 13.15
C GLY A 6 -24.31 -16.08 12.57
N VAL A 7 -23.95 -14.86 12.95
CA VAL A 7 -24.55 -13.62 12.43
C VAL A 7 -24.29 -13.50 10.93
N GLY A 8 -25.36 -13.32 10.15
CA GLY A 8 -25.26 -13.05 8.71
C GLY A 8 -24.88 -11.60 8.43
N LEU A 9 -24.11 -11.35 7.38
CA LEU A 9 -23.68 -10.01 6.98
C LEU A 9 -24.20 -9.68 5.57
N VAL A 10 -24.86 -8.54 5.43
CA VAL A 10 -25.33 -8.03 4.13
C VAL A 10 -24.63 -6.73 3.81
N VAL A 11 -24.09 -6.62 2.60
CA VAL A 11 -23.45 -5.41 2.08
C VAL A 11 -24.38 -4.76 1.06
N VAL A 12 -24.84 -3.55 1.38
CA VAL A 12 -25.69 -2.73 0.51
C VAL A 12 -24.87 -1.57 -0.05
N SER A 13 -24.78 -1.47 -1.37
CA SER A 13 -24.02 -0.40 -2.02
C SER A 13 -24.64 0.04 -3.33
N HIS A 14 -24.40 1.28 -3.72
CA HIS A 14 -24.73 1.76 -5.06
C HIS A 14 -23.90 1.06 -6.14
N SER A 15 -22.69 0.63 -5.81
CA SER A 15 -21.75 0.03 -6.75
C SER A 15 -21.55 -1.44 -6.44
N ARG A 16 -21.97 -2.31 -7.38
CA ARG A 16 -21.72 -3.75 -7.29
C ARG A 16 -20.23 -4.08 -7.20
N ALA A 17 -19.39 -3.36 -7.95
CA ALA A 17 -17.94 -3.54 -7.91
C ALA A 17 -17.35 -3.17 -6.53
N LEU A 18 -17.85 -2.10 -5.89
CA LEU A 18 -17.40 -1.71 -4.56
C LEU A 18 -17.81 -2.73 -3.50
N ALA A 19 -19.09 -3.15 -3.52
CA ALA A 19 -19.58 -4.15 -2.57
C ALA A 19 -18.80 -5.46 -2.69
N GLN A 20 -18.54 -5.92 -3.92
CA GLN A 20 -17.77 -7.14 -4.14
C GLN A 20 -16.34 -7.01 -3.61
N ALA A 21 -15.65 -5.90 -3.91
CA ALA A 21 -14.30 -5.65 -3.42
C ALA A 21 -14.25 -5.58 -1.87
N ALA A 22 -15.26 -5.00 -1.24
CA ALA A 22 -15.36 -4.94 0.22
C ALA A 22 -15.57 -6.34 0.84
N VAL A 23 -16.44 -7.17 0.23
CA VAL A 23 -16.65 -8.56 0.65
C VAL A 23 -15.39 -9.40 0.44
N ASP A 24 -14.70 -9.25 -0.69
CA ASP A 24 -13.47 -9.97 -0.98
C ASP A 24 -12.38 -9.63 0.04
N LEU A 25 -12.28 -8.36 0.45
CA LEU A 25 -11.37 -7.94 1.51
C LEU A 25 -11.76 -8.59 2.85
N ALA A 26 -13.04 -8.55 3.24
CA ALA A 26 -13.50 -9.14 4.49
C ALA A 26 -13.21 -10.65 4.55
N ARG A 27 -13.39 -11.36 3.44
CA ARG A 27 -13.08 -12.79 3.31
C ARG A 27 -11.58 -13.10 3.45
N GLN A 28 -10.68 -12.19 3.08
CA GLN A 28 -9.23 -12.40 3.25
C GLN A 28 -8.77 -12.28 4.71
N VAL A 29 -9.52 -11.55 5.53
CA VAL A 29 -9.16 -11.27 6.94
C VAL A 29 -9.74 -12.34 7.88
N VAL A 30 -10.86 -12.96 7.51
CA VAL A 30 -11.49 -14.04 8.27
C VAL A 30 -10.93 -15.40 7.85
N PRO A 31 -10.48 -16.26 8.78
CA PRO A 31 -10.05 -17.62 8.44
C PRO A 31 -11.26 -18.51 8.09
N GLY A 32 -11.33 -18.99 6.85
CA GLY A 32 -12.37 -19.93 6.39
C GLY A 32 -13.66 -19.27 5.88
N ASP A 33 -14.65 -20.09 5.53
CA ASP A 33 -15.97 -19.66 4.98
C ASP A 33 -17.07 -19.60 6.06
N ASP A 34 -16.70 -19.38 7.32
CA ASP A 34 -17.60 -19.53 8.48
C ASP A 34 -18.62 -18.38 8.66
N VAL A 35 -18.47 -17.28 7.92
CA VAL A 35 -19.38 -16.12 7.99
C VAL A 35 -20.21 -16.01 6.71
N ALA A 36 -21.54 -16.05 6.85
CA ALA A 36 -22.46 -15.88 5.74
C ALA A 36 -22.48 -14.41 5.29
N LEU A 37 -22.12 -14.18 4.03
CA LEU A 37 -21.98 -12.84 3.42
C LEU A 37 -22.81 -12.79 2.13
N ALA A 38 -23.71 -11.81 2.02
CA ALA A 38 -24.47 -11.53 0.80
C ALA A 38 -24.32 -10.06 0.37
N VAL A 39 -24.54 -9.81 -0.92
CA VAL A 39 -24.39 -8.50 -1.56
C VAL A 39 -25.70 -8.09 -2.21
N ALA A 40 -26.17 -6.89 -1.88
CA ALA A 40 -27.27 -6.22 -2.57
C ALA A 40 -26.78 -4.86 -3.08
N ALA A 41 -26.27 -4.83 -4.31
CA ALA A 41 -25.64 -3.62 -4.84
C ALA A 41 -25.82 -3.43 -6.33
N GLY A 42 -25.95 -2.16 -6.77
CA GLY A 42 -26.18 -1.79 -8.17
C GLY A 42 -27.57 -2.17 -8.69
N LEU A 43 -27.95 -1.61 -9.84
CA LEU A 43 -29.16 -2.00 -10.55
C LEU A 43 -28.90 -3.19 -11.49
N ASP A 44 -29.98 -3.76 -12.05
CA ASP A 44 -29.92 -4.92 -12.95
C ASP A 44 -29.22 -4.62 -14.28
N ASP A 45 -29.27 -3.36 -14.72
CA ASP A 45 -28.58 -2.87 -15.93
C ASP A 45 -27.08 -2.60 -15.72
N GLY A 46 -26.56 -2.87 -14.51
CA GLY A 46 -25.17 -2.65 -14.13
C GLY A 46 -24.83 -1.21 -13.76
N SER A 47 -25.80 -0.30 -13.76
CA SER A 47 -25.62 1.08 -13.31
C SER A 47 -25.59 1.19 -11.79
N LEU A 48 -25.18 2.37 -11.30
CA LEU A 48 -25.16 2.67 -9.87
C LEU A 48 -26.57 2.83 -9.32
N GLY A 49 -26.86 2.17 -8.21
CA GLY A 49 -28.15 2.29 -7.52
C GLY A 49 -28.37 1.21 -6.48
N THR A 50 -29.50 1.28 -5.79
CA THR A 50 -29.90 0.30 -4.78
C THR A 50 -31.34 -0.16 -5.06
N ASP A 51 -31.60 -1.45 -4.81
CA ASP A 51 -32.90 -2.09 -5.03
C ASP A 51 -33.37 -2.76 -3.74
N ALA A 52 -34.49 -2.32 -3.19
CA ALA A 52 -35.07 -2.85 -1.96
C ALA A 52 -35.39 -4.36 -2.07
N LEU A 53 -35.80 -4.86 -3.24
CA LEU A 53 -36.06 -6.29 -3.44
C LEU A 53 -34.77 -7.11 -3.45
N ALA A 54 -33.67 -6.55 -3.97
CA ALA A 54 -32.36 -7.17 -3.87
C ALA A 54 -31.86 -7.22 -2.41
N VAL A 55 -32.07 -6.14 -1.65
CA VAL A 55 -31.71 -6.10 -0.22
C VAL A 55 -32.51 -7.12 0.59
N GLN A 56 -33.83 -7.21 0.38
CA GLN A 56 -34.69 -8.20 1.03
C GLN A 56 -34.17 -9.63 0.78
N ARG A 57 -33.91 -9.97 -0.49
CA ARG A 57 -33.38 -11.30 -0.88
C ARG A 57 -32.04 -11.60 -0.23
N ALA A 58 -31.13 -10.63 -0.16
CA ALA A 58 -29.82 -10.81 0.47
C ALA A 58 -29.94 -11.03 1.98
N VAL A 59 -30.88 -10.36 2.66
CA VAL A 59 -31.16 -10.60 4.08
C VAL A 59 -31.70 -12.01 4.30
N GLU A 60 -32.68 -12.44 3.50
CA GLU A 60 -33.24 -13.80 3.57
C GLU A 60 -32.18 -14.88 3.25
N GLU A 61 -31.22 -14.58 2.38
CA GLU A 61 -30.13 -15.50 2.02
C GLU A 61 -29.20 -15.80 3.20
N VAL A 62 -28.90 -14.81 4.04
CA VAL A 62 -27.95 -14.94 5.17
C VAL A 62 -28.62 -15.05 6.53
N ASP A 63 -29.95 -15.06 6.56
CA ASP A 63 -30.75 -15.14 7.78
C ASP A 63 -30.39 -16.35 8.64
N SER A 64 -30.34 -16.12 9.95
CA SER A 64 -30.05 -17.13 10.95
C SER A 64 -30.66 -16.73 12.31
N PRO A 65 -30.81 -17.67 13.25
CA PRO A 65 -31.25 -17.35 14.62
C PRO A 65 -30.33 -16.34 15.35
N ALA A 66 -29.09 -16.17 14.91
CA ALA A 66 -28.15 -15.20 15.48
C ALA A 66 -28.36 -13.77 14.93
N GLY A 67 -29.19 -13.61 13.90
CA GLY A 67 -29.56 -12.34 13.29
C GLY A 67 -28.68 -11.91 12.11
N VAL A 68 -29.01 -10.75 11.54
CA VAL A 68 -28.35 -10.21 10.33
C VAL A 68 -27.93 -8.77 10.57
N LEU A 69 -26.66 -8.45 10.25
CA LEU A 69 -26.16 -7.08 10.22
C LEU A 69 -26.07 -6.60 8.76
N VAL A 70 -26.69 -5.46 8.48
CA VAL A 70 -26.66 -4.81 7.17
C VAL A 70 -25.73 -3.61 7.23
N LEU A 71 -24.68 -3.60 6.40
CA LEU A 71 -23.77 -2.49 6.22
C LEU A 71 -24.05 -1.79 4.90
N LEU A 72 -23.96 -0.46 4.91
CA LEU A 72 -24.46 0.41 3.84
C LEU A 72 -23.50 1.56 3.55
N ASP A 73 -23.48 2.06 2.31
CA ASP A 73 -22.56 3.14 1.89
C ASP A 73 -23.12 4.56 2.09
N LEU A 74 -24.05 4.95 1.22
CA LEU A 74 -24.54 6.31 1.06
C LEU A 74 -26.03 6.37 1.43
N GLY A 75 -26.53 7.57 1.70
CA GLY A 75 -27.87 7.76 2.27
C GLY A 75 -29.04 7.10 1.54
N SER A 76 -28.99 6.92 0.21
CA SER A 76 -30.10 6.24 -0.51
C SER A 76 -30.13 4.72 -0.28
N ALA A 77 -29.00 4.11 0.09
CA ALA A 77 -28.94 2.71 0.51
C ALA A 77 -29.67 2.47 1.83
N VAL A 78 -29.67 3.47 2.72
CA VAL A 78 -30.44 3.44 3.98
C VAL A 78 -31.93 3.31 3.67
N LEU A 79 -32.47 4.17 2.79
CA LEU A 79 -33.89 4.18 2.43
C LEU A 79 -34.31 2.87 1.75
N SER A 80 -33.48 2.33 0.85
CA SER A 80 -33.72 1.04 0.22
C SER A 80 -33.68 -0.11 1.22
N ALA A 81 -32.79 -0.05 2.23
CA ALA A 81 -32.73 -1.03 3.30
C ALA A 81 -33.95 -0.94 4.24
N GLU A 82 -34.39 0.26 4.63
CA GLU A 82 -35.63 0.46 5.42
C GLU A 82 -36.85 -0.07 4.67
N THR A 83 -36.96 0.23 3.36
CA THR A 83 -38.03 -0.30 2.51
C THR A 83 -37.97 -1.83 2.42
N ALA A 84 -36.77 -2.41 2.34
CA ALA A 84 -36.60 -3.86 2.34
C ALA A 84 -37.03 -4.50 3.66
N LEU A 85 -36.70 -3.87 4.81
CA LEU A 85 -37.16 -4.32 6.12
C LEU A 85 -38.68 -4.36 6.22
N ASP A 86 -39.37 -3.37 5.62
CA ASP A 86 -40.84 -3.33 5.56
C ASP A 86 -41.48 -4.48 4.77
N LEU A 87 -40.71 -5.13 3.89
CA LEU A 87 -41.15 -6.27 3.08
C LEU A 87 -40.82 -7.63 3.73
N LEU A 88 -39.93 -7.66 4.73
CA LEU A 88 -39.57 -8.87 5.47
C LEU A 88 -40.70 -9.31 6.41
N ALA A 89 -40.76 -10.63 6.66
CA ALA A 89 -41.57 -11.21 7.72
C ALA A 89 -41.14 -10.66 9.10
N ASP A 90 -42.11 -10.50 10.01
CA ASP A 90 -41.91 -9.83 11.30
C ASP A 90 -40.79 -10.47 12.13
N ASP A 91 -40.72 -11.81 12.14
CA ASP A 91 -39.70 -12.55 12.88
C ASP A 91 -38.28 -12.30 12.35
N VAL A 92 -38.12 -12.18 11.02
CA VAL A 92 -36.84 -11.85 10.38
C VAL A 92 -36.50 -10.39 10.63
N ARG A 93 -37.47 -9.49 10.48
CA ARG A 93 -37.29 -8.04 10.68
C ARG A 93 -36.75 -7.71 12.07
N GLU A 94 -37.28 -8.35 13.11
CA GLU A 94 -36.85 -8.13 14.50
C GLU A 94 -35.38 -8.49 14.78
N ARG A 95 -34.79 -9.35 13.94
CA ARG A 95 -33.39 -9.82 14.07
C ARG A 95 -32.43 -9.20 13.05
N VAL A 96 -32.87 -8.18 12.30
CA VAL A 96 -32.02 -7.45 11.35
C VAL A 96 -31.63 -6.09 11.95
N ARG A 97 -30.35 -5.73 11.83
CA ARG A 97 -29.83 -4.43 12.27
C ARG A 97 -29.13 -3.70 11.15
N LEU A 98 -29.46 -2.42 10.96
CA LEU A 98 -28.73 -1.53 10.05
C LEU A 98 -27.55 -0.90 10.82
N SER A 99 -26.34 -1.01 10.28
CA SER A 99 -25.13 -0.39 10.85
C SER A 99 -24.94 1.03 10.30
N ALA A 100 -24.51 1.94 11.17
CA ALA A 100 -24.08 3.29 10.80
C ALA A 100 -22.55 3.37 10.57
N GLY A 101 -21.85 2.24 10.72
CA GLY A 101 -20.42 2.13 10.51
C GLY A 101 -20.00 2.39 9.07
N PRO A 102 -18.75 2.82 8.84
CA PRO A 102 -18.21 2.98 7.49
C PRO A 102 -18.19 1.63 6.76
N LEU A 103 -18.63 1.61 5.49
CA LEU A 103 -18.89 0.37 4.75
C LEU A 103 -17.73 -0.64 4.83
N VAL A 104 -16.50 -0.21 4.56
CA VAL A 104 -15.36 -1.13 4.42
C VAL A 104 -14.80 -1.53 5.78
N GLU A 105 -14.45 -0.56 6.62
CA GLU A 105 -13.84 -0.82 7.93
C GLU A 105 -14.83 -1.49 8.87
N GLY A 106 -16.09 -1.07 8.82
CA GLY A 106 -17.18 -1.69 9.57
C GLY A 106 -17.43 -3.12 9.12
N LEU A 107 -17.38 -3.41 7.81
CA LEU A 107 -17.58 -4.77 7.29
C LEU A 107 -16.46 -5.71 7.74
N VAL A 108 -15.20 -5.26 7.68
CA VAL A 108 -14.06 -6.06 8.15
C VAL A 108 -14.17 -6.31 9.66
N ALA A 109 -14.48 -5.29 10.46
CA ALA A 109 -14.68 -5.43 11.90
C ALA A 109 -15.85 -6.39 12.22
N ALA A 110 -16.97 -6.26 11.50
CA ALA A 110 -18.12 -7.14 11.62
C ALA A 110 -17.79 -8.58 11.26
N ALA A 111 -17.11 -8.82 10.13
CA ALA A 111 -16.76 -10.15 9.66
C ALA A 111 -15.82 -10.86 10.63
N VAL A 112 -14.78 -10.17 11.13
CA VAL A 112 -13.89 -10.70 12.16
C VAL A 112 -14.67 -11.03 13.44
N THR A 113 -15.52 -10.11 13.90
CA THR A 113 -16.28 -10.30 15.14
C THR A 113 -17.34 -11.41 15.01
N ALA A 114 -18.00 -11.54 13.86
CA ALA A 114 -18.96 -12.60 13.60
C ALA A 114 -18.26 -13.98 13.53
N SER A 115 -17.05 -14.05 12.97
CA SER A 115 -16.28 -15.30 12.87
C SER A 115 -15.88 -15.90 14.21
N THR A 116 -15.89 -15.12 15.29
CA THR A 116 -15.64 -15.62 16.65
C THR A 116 -16.89 -16.19 17.34
N GLY A 117 -18.05 -16.17 16.66
CA GLY A 117 -19.33 -16.58 17.22
C GLY A 117 -20.01 -15.52 18.10
N ALA A 118 -19.57 -14.25 18.02
CA ALA A 118 -20.20 -13.16 18.76
C ALA A 118 -21.64 -12.86 18.26
N GLY A 119 -22.51 -12.46 19.19
CA GLY A 119 -23.89 -12.10 18.87
C GLY A 119 -24.04 -10.74 18.16
N LEU A 120 -25.21 -10.51 17.55
CA LEU A 120 -25.51 -9.36 16.68
C LEU A 120 -25.17 -7.99 17.30
N ASP A 121 -25.48 -7.75 18.57
CA ASP A 121 -25.20 -6.46 19.22
C ASP A 121 -23.69 -6.16 19.29
N ARG A 122 -22.87 -7.19 19.54
CA ARG A 122 -21.42 -7.03 19.60
C ARG A 122 -20.84 -6.81 18.22
N VAL A 123 -21.33 -7.55 17.22
CA VAL A 123 -20.93 -7.40 15.81
C VAL A 123 -21.28 -6.00 15.30
N ALA A 124 -22.49 -5.51 15.60
CA ALA A 124 -22.94 -4.17 15.22
C ALA A 124 -22.09 -3.06 15.89
N ALA A 125 -21.80 -3.20 17.19
CA ALA A 125 -21.00 -2.21 17.91
C ALA A 125 -19.57 -2.09 17.36
N GLU A 126 -18.94 -3.20 16.96
CA GLU A 126 -17.61 -3.16 16.33
C GLU A 126 -17.65 -2.61 14.91
N ALA A 127 -18.71 -2.92 14.14
CA ALA A 127 -18.92 -2.34 12.83
C ALA A 127 -19.05 -0.81 12.89
N ASP A 128 -19.90 -0.31 13.80
CA ASP A 128 -20.14 1.12 14.01
C ASP A 128 -18.89 1.84 14.51
N ALA A 129 -18.05 1.16 15.31
CA ALA A 129 -16.78 1.68 15.79
C ALA A 129 -15.64 1.62 14.75
N GLY A 130 -15.87 1.05 13.56
CA GLY A 130 -14.83 0.79 12.55
C GLY A 130 -14.05 2.03 12.10
N LEU A 131 -14.64 3.23 12.21
CA LEU A 131 -13.96 4.49 11.87
C LEU A 131 -13.00 4.99 12.97
N ARG A 132 -13.23 4.60 14.23
CA ARG A 132 -12.53 5.13 15.40
C ARG A 132 -11.00 4.99 15.31
N PRO A 133 -10.42 3.87 14.86
CA PRO A 133 -8.96 3.75 14.72
C PRO A 133 -8.35 4.80 13.78
N LYS A 134 -9.05 5.13 12.68
CA LYS A 134 -8.60 6.19 11.76
C LYS A 134 -8.72 7.57 12.39
N GLN A 135 -9.79 7.82 13.14
CA GLN A 135 -9.97 9.08 13.86
C GLN A 135 -8.89 9.28 14.93
N GLU A 136 -8.56 8.24 15.69
CA GLU A 136 -7.51 8.28 16.71
C GLU A 136 -6.12 8.45 16.10
N HIS A 137 -5.85 7.77 14.98
CA HIS A 137 -4.57 7.90 14.26
C HIS A 137 -4.38 9.28 13.60
N LEU A 138 -5.46 9.87 13.08
CA LEU A 138 -5.44 11.17 12.42
C LEU A 138 -5.66 12.34 13.40
N ALA A 139 -6.04 12.06 14.65
CA ALA A 139 -6.19 13.10 15.65
C ALA A 139 -4.84 13.81 15.82
N PRO A 140 -4.78 15.15 15.70
CA PRO A 140 -3.56 15.87 16.02
C PRO A 140 -3.18 15.52 17.45
N SER A 141 -1.88 15.28 17.71
CA SER A 141 -1.41 15.08 19.09
C SER A 141 -2.00 16.19 19.96
N PRO A 142 -2.77 15.85 21.00
CA PRO A 142 -3.35 16.87 21.85
C PRO A 142 -2.19 17.73 22.37
N PRO A 143 -2.33 19.07 22.41
CA PRO A 143 -1.35 19.90 23.08
C PRO A 143 -1.16 19.34 24.49
N PRO A 144 0.08 19.31 25.01
CA PRO A 144 0.34 18.78 26.33
C PRO A 144 -0.64 19.44 27.32
N PRO A 145 -1.39 18.66 28.10
CA PRO A 145 -2.42 19.24 28.96
C PRO A 145 -1.75 20.22 29.92
N PRO A 146 -2.40 21.38 30.21
CA PRO A 146 -1.93 22.24 31.29
C PRO A 146 -1.90 21.40 32.57
N ARG A 147 -0.77 21.44 33.28
CA ARG A 147 -0.61 20.74 34.57
C ARG A 147 -1.77 21.13 35.47
N ARG A 148 -2.69 20.21 35.68
CA ARG A 148 -3.73 20.29 36.69
C ARG A 148 -3.32 19.34 37.79
N ASP A 149 -3.28 19.87 39.00
CA ASP A 149 -2.98 19.14 40.22
C ASP A 149 -3.83 17.87 40.29
N HIS A 150 -3.16 16.76 40.59
CA HIS A 150 -3.71 15.41 40.60
C HIS A 150 -4.94 15.31 41.52
N ALA A 151 -6.11 15.10 40.91
CA ALA A 151 -7.19 14.37 41.58
C ALA A 151 -6.82 12.88 41.56
N ALA A 152 -6.97 12.24 42.71
CA ALA A 152 -6.45 10.92 43.05
C ALA A 152 -6.84 9.80 42.06
N PRO A 153 -5.98 8.77 41.87
CA PRO A 153 -6.29 7.59 41.08
C PRO A 153 -7.35 6.73 41.78
N ASP A 154 -8.25 6.16 40.99
CA ASP A 154 -9.21 5.15 41.42
C ASP A 154 -8.46 3.88 41.84
N ARG A 155 -8.35 3.68 43.17
CA ARG A 155 -7.70 2.53 43.81
C ARG A 155 -8.73 1.44 44.05
N GLY A 156 -9.13 0.75 42.98
CA GLY A 156 -10.11 -0.34 43.04
C GLY A 156 -9.55 -1.76 42.97
N ASP A 157 -8.57 -2.05 42.10
CA ASP A 157 -8.29 -3.45 41.66
C ASP A 157 -6.80 -3.83 41.65
N GLU A 158 -6.04 -3.61 42.73
CA GLU A 158 -4.60 -3.95 42.78
C GLU A 158 -4.26 -5.31 43.43
N GLU A 159 -5.13 -5.96 44.21
CA GLU A 159 -4.74 -7.15 44.98
C GLU A 159 -4.83 -8.50 44.23
N ASP A 160 -5.56 -8.61 43.11
CA ASP A 160 -5.78 -9.88 42.39
C ASP A 160 -5.30 -9.89 40.91
N ALA A 161 -4.52 -8.89 40.48
CA ALA A 161 -4.08 -8.78 39.09
C ALA A 161 -2.77 -9.54 38.83
N VAL A 162 -2.80 -10.50 37.88
CA VAL A 162 -1.61 -11.20 37.41
C VAL A 162 -0.95 -10.36 36.33
N THR A 163 0.35 -10.07 36.49
CA THR A 163 1.09 -9.22 35.55
C THR A 163 2.30 -9.98 35.00
N ALA A 164 2.59 -9.82 33.70
CA ALA A 164 3.82 -10.32 33.09
C ALA A 164 4.32 -9.38 32.00
N THR A 165 5.59 -9.50 31.67
CA THR A 165 6.20 -8.77 30.57
C THR A 165 6.73 -9.76 29.54
N LEU A 166 6.47 -9.51 28.26
CA LEU A 166 6.95 -10.29 27.14
C LEU A 166 7.75 -9.41 26.18
N VAL A 167 8.82 -9.96 25.61
CA VAL A 167 9.68 -9.25 24.65
C VAL A 167 9.16 -9.51 23.24
N VAL A 168 9.01 -8.45 22.45
CA VAL A 168 8.60 -8.55 21.06
C VAL A 168 9.83 -8.88 20.20
N ASP A 169 10.10 -10.16 19.95
CA ASP A 169 11.16 -10.60 19.02
C ASP A 169 10.58 -10.91 17.63
N LEU A 170 10.00 -9.88 17.01
CA LEU A 170 9.43 -9.95 15.66
C LEU A 170 10.13 -8.92 14.74
N PRO A 171 10.58 -9.28 13.52
CA PRO A 171 11.30 -8.38 12.62
C PRO A 171 10.56 -7.07 12.30
N HIS A 172 9.24 -7.10 12.26
CA HIS A 172 8.37 -5.95 11.98
C HIS A 172 7.59 -5.48 13.22
N GLY A 173 7.98 -5.92 14.42
CA GLY A 173 7.27 -5.59 15.65
C GLY A 173 5.92 -6.31 15.78
N LEU A 174 5.10 -5.89 16.75
CA LEU A 174 3.78 -6.47 17.01
C LEU A 174 2.73 -5.87 16.06
N HIS A 175 2.71 -6.31 14.80
CA HIS A 175 1.72 -5.88 13.79
C HIS A 175 0.43 -6.71 13.81
N ALA A 176 -0.52 -6.41 12.91
CA ALA A 176 -1.89 -6.93 12.94
C ALA A 176 -2.02 -8.46 13.05
N ARG A 177 -1.12 -9.23 12.41
CA ARG A 177 -1.15 -10.70 12.39
C ARG A 177 -0.67 -11.35 13.71
N PRO A 178 0.54 -11.08 14.22
CA PRO A 178 0.97 -11.58 15.53
C PRO A 178 0.13 -10.99 16.67
N ALA A 179 -0.40 -9.77 16.53
CA ALA A 179 -1.37 -9.20 17.45
C ALA A 179 -2.69 -10.02 17.47
N ALA A 180 -3.23 -10.41 16.30
CA ALA A 180 -4.42 -11.25 16.23
C ALA A 180 -4.22 -12.64 16.84
N ARG A 181 -3.02 -13.22 16.72
CA ARG A 181 -2.69 -14.49 17.38
C ARG A 181 -2.58 -14.35 18.89
N LEU A 182 -2.02 -13.25 19.38
CA LEU A 182 -2.00 -12.95 20.80
C LEU A 182 -3.43 -12.79 21.34
N VAL A 183 -4.30 -12.07 20.63
CA VAL A 183 -5.73 -11.97 20.98
C VAL A 183 -6.38 -13.34 21.05
N ALA A 184 -6.18 -14.20 20.05
CA ALA A 184 -6.78 -15.54 20.01
C ALA A 184 -6.32 -16.42 21.19
N ALA A 185 -5.03 -16.35 21.54
CA ALA A 185 -4.49 -17.09 22.68
C ALA A 185 -5.03 -16.57 24.03
N LEU A 186 -5.23 -15.26 24.17
CA LEU A 186 -5.76 -14.66 25.40
C LEU A 186 -7.27 -14.86 25.54
N ALA A 187 -8.03 -14.78 24.44
CA ALA A 187 -9.49 -14.91 24.42
C ALA A 187 -10.00 -16.32 24.76
N ALA A 188 -9.13 -17.34 24.70
CA ALA A 188 -9.46 -18.70 25.13
C ALA A 188 -9.64 -18.85 26.66
N HIS A 189 -9.44 -17.77 27.42
CA HIS A 189 -9.46 -17.76 28.87
C HIS A 189 -10.44 -16.72 29.41
N ASP A 190 -11.16 -17.06 30.47
CA ASP A 190 -12.12 -16.19 31.14
C ASP A 190 -11.40 -15.14 32.02
N ALA A 191 -10.84 -14.11 31.38
CA ALA A 191 -10.08 -13.04 32.03
C ALA A 191 -10.19 -11.69 31.28
N ASP A 192 -10.25 -10.57 32.00
CA ASP A 192 -10.02 -9.24 31.42
C ASP A 192 -8.51 -9.03 31.30
N VAL A 193 -8.02 -8.98 30.07
CA VAL A 193 -6.59 -8.82 29.78
C VAL A 193 -6.34 -7.47 29.12
N ARG A 194 -5.44 -6.70 29.73
CA ARG A 194 -4.98 -5.39 29.27
C ARG A 194 -3.49 -5.46 28.92
N ALA A 195 -3.06 -4.63 27.98
CA ALA A 195 -1.68 -4.56 27.55
C ALA A 195 -1.17 -3.11 27.45
N ARG A 196 0.14 -2.92 27.57
CA ARG A 196 0.83 -1.64 27.31
C ARG A 196 2.30 -1.84 26.97
N ALA A 197 2.94 -0.84 26.37
CA ALA A 197 4.38 -0.83 26.15
C ALA A 197 5.17 -0.56 27.45
N SER A 198 6.17 -1.39 27.77
CA SER A 198 7.06 -1.21 28.91
C SER A 198 8.11 -0.16 28.55
N GLY A 199 8.00 1.05 29.11
CA GLY A 199 8.89 2.18 28.81
C GLY A 199 8.18 3.52 28.62
N SER A 200 6.86 3.50 28.43
CA SER A 200 6.03 4.70 28.22
C SER A 200 5.70 5.49 29.50
N GLY A 201 6.48 5.30 30.57
CA GLY A 201 6.22 5.87 31.89
C GLY A 201 5.05 5.20 32.63
N PRO A 202 4.89 5.46 33.94
CA PRO A 202 3.82 4.85 34.75
C PRO A 202 2.40 5.22 34.26
N ASP A 203 2.26 6.34 33.54
CA ASP A 203 1.00 6.89 33.04
C ASP A 203 0.58 6.37 31.64
N ALA A 204 1.32 5.43 31.07
CA ALA A 204 0.97 4.83 29.78
C ALA A 204 -0.37 4.08 29.85
N ALA A 205 -1.29 4.45 28.95
CA ALA A 205 -2.64 3.91 28.92
C ALA A 205 -2.65 2.40 28.65
N TRP A 206 -3.40 1.66 29.47
CA TRP A 206 -3.67 0.24 29.26
C TRP A 206 -4.70 0.05 28.16
N VAL A 207 -4.34 -0.66 27.09
CA VAL A 207 -5.26 -1.01 26.00
C VAL A 207 -5.83 -2.42 26.21
N PRO A 208 -7.03 -2.74 25.70
CA PRO A 208 -7.54 -4.10 25.72
C PRO A 208 -6.63 -5.04 24.92
N ALA A 209 -6.14 -6.11 25.55
CA ALA A 209 -5.32 -7.13 24.89
C ALA A 209 -6.16 -8.12 24.05
N THR A 210 -7.49 -7.94 24.06
CA THR A 210 -8.46 -8.65 23.22
C THR A 210 -8.70 -7.96 21.87
N SER A 211 -8.05 -6.83 21.61
CA SER A 211 -8.15 -6.10 20.35
C SER A 211 -6.82 -6.13 19.59
N ALA A 212 -6.81 -6.80 18.45
CA ALA A 212 -5.60 -6.92 17.62
C ALA A 212 -5.16 -5.55 17.10
N THR A 213 -6.12 -4.68 16.80
CA THR A 213 -5.88 -3.30 16.37
C THR A 213 -5.32 -2.45 17.51
N ALA A 214 -5.84 -2.58 18.74
CA ALA A 214 -5.31 -1.84 19.88
C ALA A 214 -3.88 -2.27 20.24
N LEU A 215 -3.60 -3.57 20.16
CA LEU A 215 -2.26 -4.12 20.35
C LEU A 215 -1.28 -3.69 19.25
N ALA A 216 -1.69 -3.73 17.98
CA ALA A 216 -0.88 -3.24 16.87
C ALA A 216 -0.65 -1.71 16.94
N GLY A 217 -1.61 -0.98 17.48
CA GLY A 217 -1.55 0.47 17.72
C GLY A 217 -0.53 0.88 18.79
N LEU A 218 -0.05 -0.06 19.63
CA LEU A 218 1.07 0.20 20.54
C LEU A 218 2.40 0.40 19.79
N ALA A 219 2.47 0.04 18.51
CA ALA A 219 3.61 0.24 17.62
C ALA A 219 4.94 -0.32 18.16
N LEU A 220 4.86 -1.41 18.94
CA LEU A 220 6.01 -2.05 19.57
C LEU A 220 6.97 -2.63 18.54
N ARG A 221 8.23 -2.23 18.63
CA ARG A 221 9.32 -2.63 17.74
C ARG A 221 10.05 -3.86 18.28
N ARG A 222 10.92 -4.45 17.45
CA ARG A 222 11.76 -5.57 17.85
C ARG A 222 12.61 -5.22 19.08
N GLY A 223 12.56 -6.07 20.09
CA GLY A 223 13.27 -5.89 21.36
C GLY A 223 12.55 -5.00 22.37
N GLU A 224 11.42 -4.38 22.01
CA GLU A 224 10.58 -3.66 22.97
C GLU A 224 9.69 -4.64 23.76
N GLU A 225 9.30 -4.22 24.95
CA GLU A 225 8.59 -5.04 25.91
C GLU A 225 7.10 -4.69 25.94
N LEU A 226 6.24 -5.70 25.92
CA LEU A 226 4.80 -5.59 26.16
C LEU A 226 4.50 -6.08 27.58
N GLN A 227 3.87 -5.23 28.39
CA GLN A 227 3.35 -5.63 29.69
C GLN A 227 1.89 -6.06 29.54
N LEU A 228 1.56 -7.25 30.05
CA LEU A 228 0.20 -7.78 30.15
C LEU A 228 -0.26 -7.74 31.61
N ARG A 229 -1.50 -7.34 31.82
CA ARG A 229 -2.21 -7.41 33.11
C ARG A 229 -3.52 -8.15 32.89
N ALA A 230 -3.75 -9.21 33.65
CA ALA A 230 -4.97 -10.00 33.59
C ALA A 230 -5.67 -10.04 34.96
N THR A 231 -7.00 -9.96 34.96
CA THR A 231 -7.85 -10.11 36.14
C THR A 231 -8.99 -11.09 35.84
N GLY A 232 -9.51 -11.76 36.87
CA GLY A 232 -10.57 -12.77 36.73
C GLY A 232 -10.09 -14.23 36.83
N PRO A 233 -11.01 -15.21 36.78
CA PRO A 233 -10.74 -16.62 37.08
C PRO A 233 -9.67 -17.27 36.19
N GLY A 234 -9.55 -16.81 34.94
CA GLY A 234 -8.57 -17.28 33.96
C GLY A 234 -7.25 -16.51 33.93
N ALA A 235 -7.03 -15.52 34.81
CA ALA A 235 -5.92 -14.56 34.69
C ALA A 235 -4.52 -15.21 34.60
N GLN A 236 -4.24 -16.21 35.44
CA GLN A 236 -2.96 -16.95 35.40
C GLN A 236 -2.79 -17.76 34.12
N ALA A 237 -3.87 -18.34 33.58
CA ALA A 237 -3.83 -19.13 32.36
C ALA A 237 -3.62 -18.22 31.13
N ALA A 238 -4.33 -17.08 31.08
CA ALA A 238 -4.20 -16.09 30.01
C ALA A 238 -2.78 -15.52 29.92
N VAL A 239 -2.20 -15.10 31.04
CA VAL A 239 -0.82 -14.58 31.08
C VAL A 239 0.18 -15.65 30.63
N ARG A 240 0.01 -16.90 31.06
CA ARG A 240 0.89 -18.01 30.65
C ARG A 240 0.80 -18.27 29.14
N ALA A 241 -0.41 -18.30 28.58
CA ALA A 241 -0.62 -18.47 27.14
C ALA A 241 0.05 -17.35 26.32
N GLY A 242 -0.03 -16.10 26.79
CA GLY A 242 0.67 -14.97 26.16
C GLY A 242 2.20 -15.12 26.18
N LEU A 243 2.77 -15.56 27.31
CA LEU A 243 4.21 -15.82 27.45
C LEU A 243 4.68 -17.00 26.58
N GLU A 244 3.91 -18.10 26.54
CA GLU A 244 4.21 -19.27 25.71
C GLU A 244 4.16 -18.94 24.22
N LEU A 245 3.20 -18.12 23.79
CA LEU A 245 3.09 -17.67 22.41
C LEU A 245 4.26 -16.75 22.03
N ALA A 246 4.66 -15.82 22.93
CA ALA A 246 5.82 -14.96 22.71
C ALA A 246 7.12 -15.78 22.61
N ALA A 247 7.28 -16.85 23.41
CA ALA A 247 8.43 -17.74 23.35
C ALA A 247 8.53 -18.53 22.02
N ARG A 248 7.42 -18.68 21.29
CA ARG A 248 7.39 -19.27 19.94
C ARG A 248 7.37 -18.21 18.83
N SER A 249 7.80 -16.98 19.13
CA SER A 249 7.77 -15.85 18.19
C SER A 249 6.39 -15.64 17.56
N PHE A 250 5.33 -15.77 18.35
CA PHE A 250 3.93 -15.66 17.90
C PHE A 250 3.56 -16.62 16.76
N ASP A 251 4.25 -17.76 16.69
CA ASP A 251 4.15 -18.80 15.66
C ASP A 251 4.38 -18.25 14.24
N GLU A 252 5.08 -17.11 14.10
CA GLU A 252 5.46 -16.54 12.80
C GLU A 252 6.58 -17.38 12.18
N ALA A 253 6.48 -17.63 10.87
CA ALA A 253 7.59 -18.23 10.13
C ALA A 253 8.77 -17.25 10.15
N PRO A 254 10.03 -17.72 10.29
CA PRO A 254 11.17 -16.83 10.17
C PRO A 254 11.10 -16.12 8.82
N ALA A 255 11.00 -14.79 8.86
CA ALA A 255 11.04 -13.97 7.66
C ALA A 255 12.38 -14.24 6.96
N GLU A 256 12.34 -14.62 5.68
CA GLU A 256 13.51 -14.48 4.81
C GLU A 256 13.99 -13.03 4.94
N ALA A 257 15.23 -12.88 5.42
CA ALA A 257 15.80 -11.60 5.75
C ALA A 257 15.80 -10.68 4.53
N ALA A 258 15.08 -9.55 4.62
CA ALA A 258 15.44 -8.38 3.83
C ALA A 258 16.87 -7.97 4.22
N PRO A 259 17.77 -7.70 3.26
CA PRO A 259 19.16 -7.38 3.59
C PRO A 259 19.21 -6.07 4.36
N GLY A 260 19.74 -6.17 5.58
CA GLY A 260 19.90 -5.06 6.50
C GLY A 260 20.86 -4.01 5.95
N ALA A 261 20.51 -2.75 6.16
CA ALA A 261 21.43 -1.63 6.07
C ALA A 261 22.39 -1.69 7.27
N ASP A 262 23.47 -2.47 7.13
CA ASP A 262 24.77 -2.15 7.72
C ASP A 262 25.87 -2.93 6.98
N GLY A 263 26.77 -2.16 6.36
CA GLY A 263 28.14 -2.53 5.96
C GLY A 263 28.42 -3.95 5.48
N GLY A 264 28.11 -4.24 4.23
CA GLY A 264 28.61 -5.43 3.52
C GLY A 264 27.85 -5.62 2.23
N VAL A 265 28.55 -5.49 1.10
CA VAL A 265 28.01 -5.77 -0.23
C VAL A 265 27.77 -7.28 -0.32
N ASP A 266 26.62 -7.76 0.14
CA ASP A 266 26.20 -9.13 -0.15
C ASP A 266 25.55 -9.14 -1.53
N ALA A 267 26.36 -9.59 -2.49
CA ALA A 267 25.94 -10.00 -3.81
C ALA A 267 24.91 -11.14 -3.67
N GLY A 268 23.64 -10.77 -3.66
CA GLY A 268 22.53 -11.71 -3.84
C GLY A 268 22.62 -12.35 -5.22
N ALA A 269 23.14 -13.58 -5.23
CA ALA A 269 23.18 -14.47 -6.38
C ALA A 269 21.77 -14.79 -6.87
N ASP A 270 21.41 -14.33 -8.07
CA ASP A 270 21.30 -15.20 -9.24
C ASP A 270 21.15 -14.36 -10.52
N ALA A 271 22.27 -14.14 -11.22
CA ALA A 271 22.29 -13.78 -12.63
C ALA A 271 23.54 -14.44 -13.24
N GLY A 272 23.38 -15.69 -13.65
CA GLY A 272 24.45 -16.48 -14.25
C GLY A 272 24.95 -15.88 -15.56
N ALA A 273 26.14 -15.28 -15.55
CA ALA A 273 27.20 -15.30 -16.56
C ALA A 273 28.27 -14.28 -16.11
N GLY A 274 29.54 -14.50 -16.44
CA GLY A 274 30.61 -13.52 -16.19
C GLY A 274 30.38 -12.19 -16.94
N PRO A 275 31.38 -11.29 -16.97
CA PRO A 275 31.25 -9.98 -17.59
C PRO A 275 30.65 -10.06 -19.01
N VAL A 276 29.62 -9.28 -19.27
CA VAL A 276 28.96 -9.21 -20.59
C VAL A 276 29.48 -8.01 -21.36
N THR A 277 29.86 -8.20 -22.62
CA THR A 277 30.33 -7.12 -23.49
C THR A 277 29.39 -6.96 -24.68
N GLY A 278 28.99 -5.73 -24.96
CA GLY A 278 28.16 -5.43 -26.11
C GLY A 278 28.19 -3.97 -26.56
N PRO A 279 27.62 -3.68 -27.73
CA PRO A 279 27.50 -2.32 -28.23
C PRO A 279 26.56 -1.49 -27.36
N ALA A 280 27.01 -0.29 -26.98
CA ALA A 280 26.22 0.66 -26.22
C ALA A 280 25.02 1.18 -27.02
N LEU A 281 23.91 1.40 -26.33
CA LEU A 281 22.84 2.30 -26.73
C LEU A 281 22.79 3.37 -25.64
N VAL A 282 23.16 4.61 -25.96
CA VAL A 282 23.19 5.68 -24.97
C VAL A 282 21.88 6.43 -25.03
N TRP A 283 21.06 6.27 -23.99
CA TRP A 283 19.78 6.96 -23.88
C TRP A 283 19.89 8.18 -22.97
N ARG A 284 19.40 9.31 -23.48
CA ARG A 284 19.28 10.56 -22.73
C ARG A 284 17.82 10.96 -22.75
N ALA A 285 17.23 11.06 -21.56
CA ALA A 285 15.86 11.53 -21.43
C ALA A 285 15.75 12.94 -22.06
N PRO A 286 14.89 13.15 -23.07
CA PRO A 286 14.65 14.49 -23.56
C PRO A 286 13.94 15.31 -22.49
N GLN A 287 14.14 16.63 -22.53
CA GLN A 287 13.39 17.54 -21.67
C GLN A 287 12.00 17.80 -22.27
N PRO A 288 10.93 17.91 -21.44
CA PRO A 288 9.63 18.34 -21.92
C PRO A 288 9.73 19.71 -22.59
N PRO A 289 8.97 19.97 -23.65
CA PRO A 289 8.98 21.29 -24.29
C PRO A 289 8.45 22.36 -23.34
N ALA A 290 8.87 23.60 -23.59
CA ALA A 290 8.38 24.77 -22.84
C ALA A 290 6.87 24.93 -23.02
N PRO A 291 6.15 25.40 -21.98
CA PRO A 291 4.72 25.61 -22.07
C PRO A 291 4.36 26.65 -23.13
N PRO A 292 3.23 26.46 -23.86
CA PRO A 292 2.72 27.49 -24.75
C PRO A 292 2.19 28.69 -23.96
N ALA A 293 1.87 29.78 -24.67
CA ALA A 293 1.15 30.89 -24.06
C ALA A 293 -0.22 30.40 -23.50
N PRO A 294 -0.62 30.83 -22.30
CA PRO A 294 -1.81 30.30 -21.66
C PRO A 294 -3.09 30.74 -22.38
N GLY A 295 -4.04 29.81 -22.49
CA GLY A 295 -5.42 30.11 -22.85
C GLY A 295 -6.24 30.64 -21.67
N THR A 296 -7.56 30.60 -21.83
CA THR A 296 -8.48 30.90 -20.71
C THR A 296 -8.39 29.81 -19.64
N PRO A 297 -8.72 30.11 -18.36
CA PRO A 297 -8.72 29.09 -17.30
C PRO A 297 -9.55 27.85 -17.61
N ALA A 298 -10.67 28.00 -18.33
CA ALA A 298 -11.50 26.88 -18.78
C ALA A 298 -10.81 26.02 -19.85
N GLN A 299 -10.09 26.64 -20.79
CA GLN A 299 -9.30 25.91 -21.80
C GLN A 299 -8.13 25.17 -21.15
N GLU A 300 -7.40 25.83 -20.25
CA GLU A 300 -6.28 25.18 -19.54
C GLU A 300 -6.77 24.04 -18.64
N ARG A 301 -7.95 24.19 -18.02
CA ARG A 301 -8.59 23.10 -17.27
C ARG A 301 -8.90 21.90 -18.17
N ALA A 302 -9.52 22.14 -19.33
CA ALA A 302 -9.82 21.07 -20.27
C ALA A 302 -8.55 20.37 -20.79
N ARG A 303 -7.47 21.13 -21.04
CA ARG A 303 -6.16 20.58 -21.42
C ARG A 303 -5.58 19.69 -20.31
N LEU A 304 -5.65 20.13 -19.05
CA LEU A 304 -5.18 19.35 -17.90
C LEU A 304 -5.98 18.05 -17.74
N ASP A 305 -7.31 18.14 -17.77
CA ASP A 305 -8.18 16.96 -17.64
C ASP A 305 -7.89 15.93 -18.75
N ALA A 306 -7.73 16.39 -20.00
CA ALA A 306 -7.36 15.53 -21.13
C ALA A 306 -5.97 14.91 -20.98
N ALA A 307 -5.00 15.66 -20.45
CA ALA A 307 -3.64 15.16 -20.24
C ALA A 307 -3.57 14.13 -19.12
N VAL A 308 -4.31 14.32 -18.01
CA VAL A 308 -4.42 13.34 -16.92
C VAL A 308 -5.11 12.07 -17.42
N ALA A 309 -6.17 12.19 -18.21
CA ALA A 309 -6.83 11.04 -18.83
C ALA A 309 -5.87 10.26 -19.75
N ALA A 310 -5.15 10.95 -20.63
CA ALA A 310 -4.19 10.31 -21.53
C ALA A 310 -3.01 9.65 -20.77
N ALA A 311 -2.51 10.27 -19.70
CA ALA A 311 -1.49 9.67 -18.84
C ALA A 311 -2.01 8.42 -18.11
N THR A 312 -3.28 8.45 -17.68
CA THR A 312 -3.94 7.29 -17.06
C THR A 312 -4.04 6.12 -18.05
N GLU A 313 -4.42 6.38 -19.30
CA GLU A 313 -4.47 5.36 -20.35
C GLU A 313 -3.09 4.75 -20.65
N ASP A 314 -2.01 5.54 -20.55
CA ASP A 314 -0.66 5.01 -20.70
C ASP A 314 -0.27 4.07 -19.57
N VAL A 315 -0.53 4.48 -18.33
CA VAL A 315 -0.27 3.65 -17.15
C VAL A 315 -1.03 2.34 -17.26
N ASP A 316 -2.29 2.36 -17.69
CA ASP A 316 -3.10 1.14 -17.89
C ASP A 316 -2.55 0.25 -19.01
N ARG A 317 -1.99 0.84 -20.06
CA ARG A 317 -1.32 0.10 -21.14
C ARG A 317 -0.06 -0.58 -20.62
N TRP A 318 0.76 0.14 -19.85
CA TRP A 318 1.99 -0.41 -19.27
C TRP A 318 1.70 -1.47 -18.21
N GLN A 319 0.65 -1.30 -17.40
CA GLN A 319 0.22 -2.31 -16.44
C GLN A 319 -0.18 -3.61 -17.12
N ARG A 320 -0.99 -3.54 -18.19
CA ARG A 320 -1.36 -4.72 -18.98
C ARG A 320 -0.13 -5.40 -19.56
N SER A 321 0.79 -4.63 -20.14
CA SER A 321 2.01 -5.21 -20.72
C SER A 321 2.96 -5.80 -19.67
N ALA A 322 3.06 -5.18 -18.48
CA ALA A 322 3.80 -5.73 -17.36
C ALA A 322 3.18 -7.04 -16.86
N ALA A 323 1.85 -7.13 -16.80
CA ALA A 323 1.13 -8.35 -16.44
C ALA A 323 1.37 -9.48 -17.47
N GLU A 324 1.29 -9.17 -18.76
CA GLU A 324 1.57 -10.12 -19.86
C GLU A 324 3.00 -10.68 -19.78
N ARG A 325 3.96 -9.87 -19.31
CA ARG A 325 5.37 -10.26 -19.14
C ARG A 325 5.71 -10.79 -17.75
N ALA A 326 4.70 -11.01 -16.89
CA ALA A 326 4.86 -11.45 -15.49
C ALA A 326 5.77 -10.54 -14.63
N GLN A 327 5.85 -9.24 -14.95
CA GLN A 327 6.68 -8.26 -14.24
C GLN A 327 5.94 -7.65 -13.04
N ARG A 328 5.76 -8.45 -11.98
CA ARG A 328 4.98 -8.06 -10.78
C ARG A 328 5.40 -6.72 -10.17
N VAL A 329 6.71 -6.51 -9.97
CA VAL A 329 7.25 -5.27 -9.37
C VAL A 329 6.89 -4.04 -10.22
N ALA A 330 6.97 -4.15 -11.55
CA ALA A 330 6.57 -3.05 -12.44
C ALA A 330 5.07 -2.76 -12.33
N GLY A 331 4.25 -3.81 -12.25
CA GLY A 331 2.80 -3.69 -12.07
C GLY A 331 2.41 -2.95 -10.78
N GLU A 332 3.06 -3.28 -9.67
CA GLU A 332 2.83 -2.64 -8.36
C GLU A 332 3.19 -1.14 -8.39
N VAL A 333 4.34 -0.78 -8.97
CA VAL A 333 4.76 0.62 -9.11
C VAL A 333 3.78 1.39 -9.99
N LEU A 334 3.38 0.82 -11.13
CA LEU A 334 2.41 1.44 -12.03
C LEU A 334 1.01 1.56 -11.39
N GLN A 335 0.63 0.65 -10.48
CA GLN A 335 -0.61 0.76 -9.71
C GLN A 335 -0.58 1.95 -8.76
N ALA A 336 0.55 2.20 -8.10
CA ALA A 336 0.73 3.41 -7.31
C ALA A 336 0.62 4.67 -8.19
N HIS A 337 1.21 4.67 -9.39
CA HIS A 337 1.13 5.82 -10.31
C HIS A 337 -0.31 6.07 -10.77
N ARG A 338 -1.09 5.03 -11.06
CA ARG A 338 -2.52 5.15 -11.37
C ARG A 338 -3.30 5.77 -10.21
N ALA A 339 -3.02 5.35 -8.98
CA ALA A 339 -3.67 5.91 -7.79
C ALA A 339 -3.35 7.40 -7.60
N LEU A 340 -2.10 7.81 -7.84
CA LEU A 340 -1.67 9.21 -7.76
C LEU A 340 -2.32 10.09 -8.85
N LEU A 341 -2.49 9.57 -10.07
CA LEU A 341 -3.21 10.28 -11.15
C LEU A 341 -4.70 10.49 -10.83
N ALA A 342 -5.29 9.59 -10.04
CA ALA A 342 -6.68 9.66 -9.61
C ALA A 342 -6.89 10.46 -8.32
N ASP A 343 -5.82 10.92 -7.65
CA ASP A 343 -5.89 11.61 -6.37
C ASP A 343 -6.55 13.00 -6.52
N PRO A 344 -7.75 13.22 -5.94
CA PRO A 344 -8.43 14.51 -6.01
C PRO A 344 -7.65 15.65 -5.36
N ALA A 345 -6.76 15.36 -4.39
CA ALA A 345 -5.96 16.38 -3.74
C ALA A 345 -4.89 16.94 -4.68
N LEU A 346 -4.20 16.07 -5.42
CA LEU A 346 -3.19 16.48 -6.41
C LEU A 346 -3.83 17.22 -7.58
N VAL A 347 -4.86 16.63 -8.19
CA VAL A 347 -5.58 17.25 -9.32
C VAL A 347 -6.27 18.54 -8.88
N GLY A 348 -6.93 18.54 -7.71
CA GLY A 348 -7.59 19.71 -7.15
C GLY A 348 -6.64 20.87 -6.90
N ALA A 349 -5.42 20.60 -6.40
CA ALA A 349 -4.41 21.63 -6.20
C ALA A 349 -3.97 22.29 -7.53
N ALA A 350 -3.79 21.49 -8.59
CA ALA A 350 -3.48 21.99 -9.93
C ALA A 350 -4.64 22.82 -10.50
N VAL A 351 -5.89 22.36 -10.35
CA VAL A 351 -7.09 23.09 -10.77
C VAL A 351 -7.24 24.42 -10.04
N ALA A 352 -6.98 24.45 -8.73
CA ALA A 352 -7.01 25.68 -7.95
C ALA A 352 -5.91 26.67 -8.41
N ALA A 353 -4.77 26.16 -8.89
CA ALA A 353 -3.71 26.99 -9.47
C ALA A 353 -4.13 27.59 -10.81
N LEU A 354 -4.81 26.83 -11.67
CA LEU A 354 -5.36 27.33 -12.95
C LEU A 354 -6.32 28.51 -12.77
N ALA A 355 -7.08 28.54 -11.67
CA ALA A 355 -7.99 29.65 -11.36
C ALA A 355 -7.25 31.00 -11.16
N ARG A 356 -5.95 30.96 -10.83
CA ARG A 356 -5.09 32.15 -10.71
C ARG A 356 -4.51 32.61 -12.05
N GLY A 357 -4.75 31.86 -13.13
CA GLY A 357 -4.19 32.10 -14.46
C GLY A 357 -2.82 31.44 -14.67
N GLY A 358 -2.37 31.39 -15.93
CA GLY A 358 -1.12 30.73 -16.33
C GLY A 358 -1.37 29.40 -17.07
N PRO A 359 -0.30 28.79 -17.64
CA PRO A 359 -0.42 27.59 -18.44
C PRO A 359 -0.60 26.35 -17.55
N ALA A 360 -1.31 25.34 -18.05
CA ALA A 360 -1.59 24.11 -17.30
C ALA A 360 -0.34 23.37 -16.84
N GLU A 361 0.75 23.44 -17.61
CA GLU A 361 2.03 22.82 -17.27
C GLU A 361 2.63 23.40 -16.00
N GLU A 362 2.56 24.73 -15.82
CA GLU A 362 3.08 25.39 -14.62
C GLU A 362 2.20 25.10 -13.41
N ALA A 363 0.88 25.18 -13.57
CA ALA A 363 -0.08 24.87 -12.51
C ALA A 363 0.08 23.43 -12.00
N TRP A 364 0.21 22.48 -12.92
CA TRP A 364 0.46 21.07 -12.62
C TRP A 364 1.82 20.86 -11.96
N SER A 365 2.90 21.42 -12.54
CA SER A 365 4.25 21.27 -12.00
C SER A 365 4.37 21.83 -10.58
N ALA A 366 3.70 22.96 -10.30
CA ALA A 366 3.67 23.54 -8.96
C ALA A 366 2.94 22.64 -7.96
N ALA A 367 1.79 22.07 -8.34
CA ALA A 367 1.05 21.13 -7.49
C ALA A 367 1.85 19.85 -7.18
N VAL A 368 2.52 19.30 -8.19
CA VAL A 368 3.41 18.14 -8.06
C VAL A 368 4.60 18.47 -7.15
N ALA A 369 5.25 19.61 -7.35
CA ALA A 369 6.41 20.01 -6.55
C ALA A 369 6.05 20.16 -5.08
N ASP A 370 4.91 20.79 -4.79
CA ASP A 370 4.39 20.98 -3.43
C ASP A 370 4.01 19.64 -2.78
N ALA A 371 3.33 18.74 -3.50
CA ALA A 371 3.03 17.39 -3.03
C ALA A 371 4.29 16.56 -2.75
N ALA A 372 5.27 16.58 -3.66
CA ALA A 372 6.53 15.89 -3.49
C ALA A 372 7.35 16.47 -2.31
N ALA A 373 7.33 17.79 -2.11
CA ALA A 373 8.00 18.44 -0.99
C ALA A 373 7.39 18.03 0.36
N ARG A 374 6.05 17.96 0.45
CA ARG A 374 5.36 17.46 1.65
C ARG A 374 5.79 16.04 2.00
N LEU A 375 5.81 15.14 1.02
CA LEU A 375 6.22 13.75 1.21
C LEU A 375 7.70 13.65 1.62
N ALA A 376 8.58 14.41 0.97
CA ALA A 376 10.01 14.43 1.28
C ALA A 376 10.32 14.98 2.69
N GLY A 377 9.42 15.79 3.25
CA GLY A 377 9.52 16.35 4.60
C GLY A 377 9.04 15.41 5.72
N LEU A 378 8.47 14.24 5.40
CA LEU A 378 8.01 13.28 6.40
C LEU A 378 9.18 12.56 7.08
N ALA A 379 9.01 12.15 8.34
CA ALA A 379 10.05 11.46 9.09
C ALA A 379 10.29 10.02 8.59
N ASP A 380 9.25 9.39 8.04
CA ASP A 380 9.29 8.01 7.56
C ASP A 380 10.10 7.90 6.24
N PRO A 381 11.22 7.15 6.23
CA PRO A 381 12.02 6.91 5.02
C PRO A 381 11.22 6.32 3.85
N TYR A 382 10.25 5.46 4.11
CA TYR A 382 9.41 4.85 3.08
C TYR A 382 8.46 5.88 2.45
N LEU A 383 7.80 6.71 3.27
CA LEU A 383 6.92 7.77 2.75
C LEU A 383 7.70 8.87 2.03
N ARG A 384 8.94 9.16 2.45
CA ARG A 384 9.85 10.05 1.69
C ARG A 384 10.18 9.49 0.32
N ALA A 385 10.36 8.18 0.19
CA ALA A 385 10.65 7.54 -1.09
C ALA A 385 9.49 7.71 -2.10
N ARG A 386 8.24 7.83 -1.64
CA ARG A 386 7.07 8.12 -2.49
C ARG A 386 7.10 9.51 -3.15
N ALA A 387 7.94 10.43 -2.69
CA ALA A 387 8.10 11.73 -3.34
C ALA A 387 8.63 11.58 -4.78
N ALA A 388 9.43 10.55 -5.06
CA ALA A 388 9.91 10.24 -6.40
C ALA A 388 8.76 9.83 -7.34
N ASP A 389 7.81 9.04 -6.84
CA ASP A 389 6.66 8.56 -7.63
C ASP A 389 5.71 9.72 -7.99
N VAL A 390 5.49 10.67 -7.07
CA VAL A 390 4.73 11.88 -7.36
C VAL A 390 5.39 12.71 -8.47
N ARG A 391 6.73 12.84 -8.46
CA ARG A 391 7.47 13.54 -9.52
C ARG A 391 7.37 12.79 -10.86
N ALA A 392 7.45 11.46 -10.84
CA ALA A 392 7.33 10.64 -12.04
C ALA A 392 5.96 10.82 -12.71
N VAL A 393 4.87 10.73 -11.93
CA VAL A 393 3.51 11.03 -12.40
C VAL A 393 3.38 12.46 -12.90
N GLY A 394 4.05 13.39 -12.23
CA GLY A 394 4.15 14.77 -12.67
C GLY A 394 4.68 14.92 -14.10
N GLU A 395 5.81 14.29 -14.40
CA GLU A 395 6.43 14.31 -15.72
C GLU A 395 5.57 13.65 -16.80
N LEU A 396 4.87 12.54 -16.47
CA LEU A 396 3.96 11.88 -17.41
C LEU A 396 2.87 12.83 -17.93
N VAL A 397 2.20 13.54 -17.02
CA VAL A 397 1.14 14.49 -17.40
C VAL A 397 1.72 15.69 -18.15
N ARG A 398 2.94 16.14 -17.83
CA ARG A 398 3.62 17.21 -18.59
C ARG A 398 3.87 16.83 -20.05
N TRP A 399 4.28 15.59 -20.32
CA TRP A 399 4.42 15.10 -21.70
C TRP A 399 3.08 15.11 -22.44
N ARG A 400 2.00 14.71 -21.76
CA ARG A 400 0.66 14.72 -22.33
C ARG A 400 0.09 16.11 -22.55
N LEU A 401 0.36 17.07 -21.66
CA LEU A 401 0.03 18.49 -21.85
C LEU A 401 0.73 19.08 -23.08
N ALA A 402 1.96 18.63 -23.35
CA ALA A 402 2.72 18.96 -24.55
C ALA A 402 2.23 18.24 -25.83
N GLY A 403 1.19 17.41 -25.73
CA GLY A 403 0.65 16.64 -26.86
C GLY A 403 1.57 15.53 -27.34
N ARG A 404 2.48 15.04 -26.49
CA ARG A 404 3.48 14.02 -26.83
C ARG A 404 3.33 12.81 -25.92
N ALA A 405 3.69 11.64 -26.42
CA ALA A 405 3.85 10.47 -25.56
C ALA A 405 5.12 10.63 -24.70
N PRO A 406 5.14 10.09 -23.47
CA PRO A 406 6.34 10.02 -22.65
C PRO A 406 7.47 9.31 -23.42
N PRO A 407 8.70 9.83 -23.39
CA PRO A 407 9.82 9.25 -24.10
C PRO A 407 10.22 7.92 -23.44
N ALA A 408 10.55 6.94 -24.27
CA ALA A 408 11.15 5.68 -23.83
C ALA A 408 12.36 5.35 -24.71
N PRO A 409 13.38 4.66 -24.18
CA PRO A 409 14.43 4.09 -25.01
C PRO A 409 13.80 3.10 -25.99
N ALA A 410 14.18 3.22 -27.27
CA ALA A 410 13.75 2.31 -28.32
C ALA A 410 14.95 1.46 -28.76
N LEU A 411 14.83 0.15 -28.61
CA LEU A 411 15.75 -0.79 -29.25
C LEU A 411 15.34 -0.88 -30.72
N ALA A 412 16.27 -0.59 -31.64
CA ALA A 412 16.01 -0.72 -33.07
C ALA A 412 15.55 -2.18 -33.38
N PRO A 413 14.65 -2.39 -34.36
CA PRO A 413 14.17 -3.72 -34.72
C PRO A 413 15.28 -4.66 -35.25
N GLU A 414 16.46 -4.10 -35.54
CA GLU A 414 17.68 -4.86 -35.74
C GLU A 414 18.05 -5.56 -34.42
N ARG A 415 17.70 -6.84 -34.31
CA ARG A 415 17.83 -7.77 -33.15
C ARG A 415 19.24 -7.95 -32.57
N THR A 416 20.13 -6.97 -32.68
CA THR A 416 21.47 -7.00 -32.11
C THR A 416 21.37 -6.72 -30.62
N PRO A 417 21.82 -7.63 -29.74
CA PRO A 417 21.82 -7.39 -28.30
C PRO A 417 22.66 -6.16 -27.92
N ARG A 418 22.15 -5.27 -27.05
CA ARG A 418 22.79 -3.99 -26.68
C ARG A 418 22.98 -3.85 -25.18
N VAL A 419 23.97 -3.05 -24.78
CA VAL A 419 24.07 -2.52 -23.41
C VAL A 419 23.42 -1.15 -23.38
N LEU A 420 22.33 -0.98 -22.64
CA LEU A 420 21.69 0.32 -22.47
C LEU A 420 22.48 1.13 -21.43
N VAL A 421 22.91 2.34 -21.79
CA VAL A 421 23.54 3.29 -20.87
C VAL A 421 22.61 4.49 -20.74
N ALA A 422 22.19 4.80 -19.53
CA ALA A 422 21.30 5.92 -19.25
C ALA A 422 21.72 6.63 -17.95
N GLU A 423 21.28 7.89 -17.78
CA GLU A 423 21.47 8.58 -16.50
C GLU A 423 20.55 7.99 -15.44
N ASP A 424 19.28 7.87 -15.76
CA ASP A 424 18.27 7.22 -14.95
C ASP A 424 17.20 6.63 -15.89
N LEU A 425 16.35 5.75 -15.38
CA LEU A 425 15.19 5.24 -16.11
C LEU A 425 13.96 5.35 -15.23
N SER A 426 12.85 5.79 -15.80
CA SER A 426 11.57 5.74 -15.10
C SER A 426 10.98 4.32 -15.17
N PRO A 427 10.13 3.91 -14.20
CA PRO A 427 9.43 2.62 -14.25
C PRO A 427 8.66 2.38 -15.55
N GLU A 428 8.10 3.45 -16.13
CA GLU A 428 7.40 3.44 -17.40
C GLU A 428 8.33 3.20 -18.57
N ALA A 429 9.51 3.84 -18.56
CA ALA A 429 10.54 3.60 -19.58
C ALA A 429 11.02 2.15 -19.54
N VAL A 430 11.19 1.57 -18.35
CA VAL A 430 11.53 0.14 -18.18
C VAL A 430 10.38 -0.76 -18.67
N ALA A 431 9.13 -0.44 -18.32
CA ALA A 431 7.96 -1.20 -18.75
C ALA A 431 7.76 -1.13 -20.28
N ALA A 432 8.10 0.00 -20.92
CA ALA A 432 8.03 0.18 -22.37
C ALA A 432 9.18 -0.52 -23.10
N LEU A 433 10.39 -0.49 -22.54
CA LEU A 433 11.59 -1.08 -23.12
C LEU A 433 11.51 -2.61 -23.21
N GLY A 434 10.97 -3.27 -22.18
CA GLY A 434 11.02 -4.73 -22.06
C GLY A 434 12.45 -5.25 -21.84
N SER A 435 12.64 -6.57 -21.91
CA SER A 435 13.95 -7.22 -21.72
C SER A 435 14.54 -7.82 -23.01
N GLU A 436 13.76 -7.91 -24.08
CA GLU A 436 14.21 -8.51 -25.34
C GLU A 436 15.28 -7.62 -26.01
N GLY A 437 16.46 -8.19 -26.27
CA GLY A 437 17.56 -7.47 -26.91
C GLY A 437 18.47 -6.66 -25.97
N LEU A 438 18.24 -6.69 -24.65
CA LEU A 438 19.15 -6.12 -23.66
C LEU A 438 20.15 -7.16 -23.15
N LEU A 439 21.45 -6.84 -23.26
CA LEU A 439 22.53 -7.58 -22.61
C LEU A 439 22.72 -7.15 -21.16
N ALA A 440 22.61 -5.84 -20.91
CA ALA A 440 22.73 -5.23 -19.59
C ALA A 440 22.20 -3.79 -19.62
N VAL A 441 21.93 -3.24 -18.44
CA VAL A 441 21.61 -1.83 -18.23
C VAL A 441 22.64 -1.20 -17.29
N VAL A 442 23.13 -0.03 -17.66
CA VAL A 442 24.04 0.80 -16.86
C VAL A 442 23.35 2.13 -16.59
N LEU A 443 23.10 2.42 -15.32
CA LEU A 443 22.58 3.70 -14.86
C LEU A 443 23.73 4.49 -14.21
N THR A 444 24.03 5.68 -14.71
CA THR A 444 25.08 6.53 -14.12
C THR A 444 24.58 7.31 -12.91
N GLY A 445 23.26 7.53 -12.82
CA GLY A 445 22.55 8.05 -11.66
C GLY A 445 21.73 6.96 -10.96
N GLY A 446 20.99 7.37 -9.93
CA GLY A 446 20.20 6.47 -9.09
C GLY A 446 21.02 5.63 -8.13
N ASP A 447 20.34 4.94 -7.23
CA ASP A 447 20.94 3.98 -6.29
C ASP A 447 20.40 2.56 -6.55
N ALA A 448 21.01 1.56 -5.91
CA ALA A 448 20.64 0.16 -6.06
C ALA A 448 19.20 -0.16 -5.60
N THR A 449 18.54 0.79 -4.91
CA THR A 449 17.18 0.63 -4.39
C THR A 449 16.11 1.28 -5.27
N SER A 450 16.49 1.95 -6.37
CA SER A 450 15.53 2.60 -7.25
C SER A 450 14.54 1.57 -7.87
N HIS A 451 13.28 1.98 -8.04
CA HIS A 451 12.25 1.10 -8.62
C HIS A 451 12.66 0.55 -9.99
N ALA A 452 13.33 1.36 -10.82
CA ALA A 452 13.82 0.92 -12.12
C ALA A 452 14.86 -0.21 -12.02
N VAL A 453 15.81 -0.11 -11.07
CA VAL A 453 16.80 -1.17 -10.81
C VAL A 453 16.12 -2.45 -10.35
N GLN A 454 15.15 -2.35 -9.43
CA GLN A 454 14.40 -3.50 -8.93
C GLN A 454 13.61 -4.20 -10.06
N VAL A 455 12.93 -3.43 -10.92
CA VAL A 455 12.16 -3.98 -12.04
C VAL A 455 13.06 -4.68 -13.06
N LEU A 456 14.19 -4.07 -13.41
CA LEU A 456 15.14 -4.63 -14.37
C LEU A 456 15.77 -5.93 -13.85
N ARG A 457 16.17 -5.96 -12.57
CA ARG A 457 16.70 -7.17 -11.91
C ARG A 457 15.67 -8.29 -11.85
N ALA A 458 14.43 -7.97 -11.47
CA ALA A 458 13.33 -8.93 -11.47
C ALA A 458 13.01 -9.48 -12.88
N SER A 459 13.40 -8.76 -13.94
CA SER A 459 13.27 -9.19 -15.34
C SER A 459 14.48 -9.99 -15.85
N GLY A 460 15.45 -10.33 -14.98
CA GLY A 460 16.65 -11.09 -15.31
C GLY A 460 17.70 -10.32 -16.10
N VAL A 461 17.57 -8.99 -16.22
CA VAL A 461 18.54 -8.15 -16.92
C VAL A 461 19.66 -7.76 -15.96
N PRO A 462 20.95 -7.95 -16.30
CA PRO A 462 22.06 -7.45 -15.49
C PRO A 462 22.04 -5.92 -15.39
N VAL A 463 22.13 -5.38 -14.17
CA VAL A 463 22.07 -3.93 -13.92
C VAL A 463 23.23 -3.45 -13.06
N VAL A 464 23.91 -2.40 -13.50
CA VAL A 464 24.84 -1.61 -12.68
C VAL A 464 24.23 -0.21 -12.49
N ALA A 465 24.05 0.21 -11.25
CA ALA A 465 23.57 1.55 -10.88
C ALA A 465 24.69 2.35 -10.21
N GLY A 466 24.65 3.68 -10.33
CA GLY A 466 25.72 4.55 -9.83
C GLY A 466 27.04 4.40 -10.59
N ALA A 467 26.99 3.99 -11.85
CA ALA A 467 28.17 3.92 -12.71
C ALA A 467 28.75 5.32 -12.98
N GLY A 468 30.02 5.40 -13.35
CA GLY A 468 30.66 6.68 -13.65
C GLY A 468 29.95 7.44 -14.78
N ALA A 469 29.79 8.76 -14.60
CA ALA A 469 29.17 9.63 -15.60
C ALA A 469 29.98 9.74 -16.91
N ASP A 470 31.20 9.19 -16.95
CA ASP A 470 32.08 9.08 -18.12
C ASP A 470 31.55 8.10 -19.18
N LEU A 471 30.53 7.29 -18.87
CA LEU A 471 29.87 6.42 -19.84
C LEU A 471 28.78 7.12 -20.67
N LEU A 472 28.20 8.22 -20.17
CA LEU A 472 27.17 8.98 -20.91
C LEU A 472 27.67 9.61 -22.23
N PRO A 473 28.90 10.14 -22.33
CA PRO A 473 29.41 10.72 -23.58
C PRO A 473 29.76 9.71 -24.68
N LEU A 474 29.63 8.41 -24.44
CA LEU A 474 29.96 7.39 -25.43
C LEU A 474 29.06 7.51 -26.67
N PRO A 475 29.59 7.26 -27.88
CA PRO A 475 28.76 7.11 -29.06
C PRO A 475 27.99 5.78 -29.03
N ASP A 476 26.81 5.77 -29.63
CA ASP A 476 26.08 4.53 -29.89
C ASP A 476 26.97 3.52 -30.62
N GLY A 477 26.93 2.26 -30.18
CA GLY A 477 27.75 1.17 -30.69
C GLY A 477 29.10 1.00 -30.01
N ALA A 478 29.52 1.92 -29.14
CA ALA A 478 30.76 1.77 -28.36
C ALA A 478 30.73 0.47 -27.53
N PRO A 479 31.80 -0.33 -27.51
CA PRO A 479 31.85 -1.56 -26.72
C PRO A 479 31.89 -1.24 -25.22
N VAL A 480 30.89 -1.70 -24.48
CA VAL A 480 30.80 -1.59 -23.02
C VAL A 480 30.81 -2.98 -22.42
N THR A 481 31.65 -3.18 -21.42
CA THR A 481 31.69 -4.40 -20.60
C THR A 481 31.02 -4.11 -19.27
N VAL A 482 30.08 -4.95 -18.88
CA VAL A 482 29.31 -4.85 -17.64
C VAL A 482 29.54 -6.10 -16.81
N ASP A 483 30.00 -5.90 -15.58
CA ASP A 483 30.06 -6.92 -14.54
C ASP A 483 29.10 -6.52 -13.43
N ALA A 484 27.87 -7.05 -13.50
CA ALA A 484 26.82 -6.75 -12.53
C ALA A 484 27.12 -7.32 -11.13
N ALA A 485 27.90 -8.41 -11.04
CA ALA A 485 28.31 -8.99 -9.77
C ALA A 485 29.37 -8.13 -9.07
N ALA A 486 30.32 -7.59 -9.82
CA ALA A 486 31.31 -6.64 -9.31
C ALA A 486 30.75 -5.20 -9.20
N GLY A 487 29.57 -4.93 -9.77
CA GLY A 487 28.98 -3.59 -9.81
C GLY A 487 29.77 -2.61 -10.69
N THR A 488 30.44 -3.09 -11.73
CA THR A 488 31.31 -2.27 -12.57
C THR A 488 30.87 -2.26 -14.03
N ALA A 489 31.05 -1.12 -14.69
CA ALA A 489 30.87 -0.98 -16.14
C ALA A 489 32.02 -0.15 -16.71
N THR A 490 32.63 -0.62 -17.79
CA THR A 490 33.77 0.04 -18.42
C THR A 490 33.63 0.04 -19.94
N ALA A 491 33.85 1.20 -20.56
CA ALA A 491 34.03 1.27 -22.01
C ALA A 491 35.42 0.73 -22.39
N ALA A 492 35.51 -0.11 -23.42
CA ALA A 492 36.82 -0.41 -23.98
C ALA A 492 37.34 0.86 -24.66
N LEU A 493 38.43 1.44 -24.15
CA LEU A 493 39.10 2.53 -24.87
C LEU A 493 39.47 2.00 -26.27
N PRO A 494 39.22 2.76 -27.35
CA PRO A 494 39.82 2.42 -28.63
C PRO A 494 41.34 2.30 -28.41
N PRO A 495 42.01 1.30 -29.02
CA PRO A 495 43.45 1.16 -28.85
C PRO A 495 44.08 2.51 -29.17
N ARG A 496 44.80 3.08 -28.19
CA ARG A 496 45.60 4.28 -28.42
C ARG A 496 46.45 3.98 -29.63
N SER A 497 46.24 4.70 -30.72
CA SER A 497 47.08 4.63 -31.91
C SER A 497 48.50 4.93 -31.45
N GLY A 498 49.27 3.86 -31.25
CA GLY A 498 50.66 3.95 -30.85
C GLY A 498 51.44 4.54 -31.99
N THR A 499 51.61 5.86 -32.00
CA THR A 499 52.75 6.45 -32.67
C THR A 499 53.95 6.23 -31.75
N ASP A 500 54.53 5.03 -31.85
CA ASP A 500 55.89 4.75 -31.39
C ASP A 500 56.83 5.52 -32.32
N HIS A 501 57.03 6.81 -32.03
CA HIS A 501 58.05 7.62 -32.68
C HIS A 501 59.36 7.40 -31.94
N ARG A 502 59.97 6.23 -32.20
CA ARG A 502 61.35 5.95 -31.81
C ARG A 502 62.26 6.81 -32.69
N PRO A 503 63.05 7.76 -32.13
CA PRO A 503 63.94 8.56 -32.96
C PRO A 503 65.06 7.67 -33.52
N PRO A 504 65.45 7.84 -34.80
CA PRO A 504 66.62 7.15 -35.33
C PRO A 504 67.87 7.61 -34.59
N ARG A 505 68.76 6.64 -34.34
CA ARG A 505 70.02 6.78 -33.62
C ARG A 505 71.01 7.72 -34.29
#